data_AF-A0AAV5SQN7-F1
#
_entry.id   AF-A0AAV5SQN7-F1
#
_cell.length_a   1.000
_cell.length_b   1.000
_cell.length_c   1.000
_cell.angle_alpha   90.00
_cell.angle_beta   90.00
_cell.angle_gamma   90.00
#
_symmetry.space_group_name_H-M   'P 1'
#
loop_
_entity.id
_entity.type
_entity.pdbx_description
1 polymer ?
#
loop_
_entity_poly.entity_id
_entity_poly.type
_entity_poly.pdbx_seq_one_letter_code
_entity_poly.pdbx_strand_id
1 'polypeptide(L)'
;MSMSKLDEGFALAVLKEDEKKPRTFRDSKHFQPLMVAFLCFGFATFLSVYMLYYMKVFIDVYHISTGWIKIVQALFLVWNAVNDPMMGYLQDIGCCGMTWIMDRRKVILYTAPVFAFSYMIFWFPWSTTNTVVTGIHLLVGLFLFDTILTLVLSAYCGILVEACSKHSQRVRCVVYAELFLILGGSIIFPLNVFSDEAKNFGRFQVGCAVIAVIGALSMTGGAYFLPSRHTEEEIEMIKV
;
A
#
# COMPACT_ATOMS: atom_id res chain seq x y z
N MET A 1 -16.95 35.41 54.03
CA MET A 1 -17.80 35.24 52.83
C MET A 1 -16.96 35.24 51.54
N SER A 2 -15.81 34.54 51.51
CA SER A 2 -14.87 34.54 50.36
C SER A 2 -14.40 33.14 49.94
N MET A 3 -14.86 32.08 50.64
CA MET A 3 -14.41 30.70 50.41
C MET A 3 -15.28 29.95 49.39
N SER A 4 -16.46 30.48 49.01
CA SER A 4 -17.41 29.76 48.15
C SER A 4 -17.08 29.81 46.65
N LYS A 5 -16.51 30.91 46.16
CA LYS A 5 -16.25 31.10 44.71
C LYS A 5 -15.03 30.33 44.21
N LEU A 6 -14.04 30.12 45.09
CA LEU A 6 -12.83 29.32 44.80
C LEU A 6 -13.16 27.83 44.75
N ASP A 7 -13.98 27.35 45.69
CA ASP A 7 -14.44 25.96 45.72
C ASP A 7 -15.39 25.64 44.55
N GLU A 8 -16.26 26.58 44.15
CA GLU A 8 -17.08 26.45 42.94
C GLU A 8 -16.23 26.41 41.67
N GLY A 9 -15.21 27.27 41.56
CA GLY A 9 -14.29 27.29 40.41
C GLY A 9 -13.47 26.00 40.30
N PHE A 10 -13.01 25.46 41.43
CA PHE A 10 -12.30 24.19 41.50
C PHE A 10 -13.23 23.00 41.21
N ALA A 11 -14.44 23.00 41.76
CA ALA A 11 -15.45 21.98 41.46
C ALA A 11 -15.85 22.00 39.98
N LEU A 12 -16.00 23.18 39.37
CA LEU A 12 -16.29 23.31 37.94
C LEU A 12 -15.11 22.84 37.08
N ALA A 13 -13.86 23.09 37.50
CA ALA A 13 -12.66 22.63 36.81
C ALA A 13 -12.51 21.10 36.90
N VAL A 14 -12.78 20.51 38.06
CA VAL A 14 -12.80 19.05 38.27
C VAL A 14 -13.92 18.38 37.48
N LEU A 15 -15.11 18.99 37.44
CA LEU A 15 -16.23 18.51 36.61
C LEU A 15 -15.95 18.63 35.12
N LYS A 16 -15.15 19.61 34.70
CA LYS A 16 -14.73 19.80 33.30
C LYS A 16 -13.58 18.88 32.91
N GLU A 17 -12.74 18.44 33.86
CA GLU A 17 -11.75 17.38 33.65
C GLU A 17 -12.41 15.99 33.51
N ASP A 18 -13.57 15.77 34.13
CA ASP A 18 -14.29 14.48 34.09
C ASP A 18 -15.27 14.34 32.91
N GLU A 19 -15.44 15.37 32.06
CA GLU A 19 -15.97 15.19 30.70
C GLU A 19 -14.91 14.49 29.83
N LYS A 20 -14.66 13.21 30.12
CA LYS A 20 -13.94 12.31 29.21
C LYS A 20 -14.66 12.34 27.87
N LYS A 21 -14.05 13.02 26.89
CA LYS A 21 -14.43 12.96 25.48
C LYS A 21 -14.81 11.51 25.13
N PRO A 22 -15.96 11.26 24.49
CA PRO A 22 -16.41 9.90 24.22
C PRO A 22 -15.32 9.16 23.46
N ARG A 23 -14.82 8.05 24.04
CA ARG A 23 -13.79 7.22 23.41
C ARG A 23 -14.31 6.76 22.06
N THR A 24 -13.67 7.20 20.99
CA THR A 24 -14.04 6.82 19.62
C THR A 24 -13.29 5.54 19.26
N PHE A 25 -13.77 4.77 18.27
CA PHE A 25 -13.05 3.58 17.78
C PHE A 25 -11.60 3.89 17.37
N ARG A 26 -11.33 5.12 16.94
CA ARG A 26 -9.99 5.64 16.63
C ARG A 26 -9.00 5.57 17.81
N ASP A 27 -9.50 5.61 19.04
CA ASP A 27 -8.70 5.55 20.27
C ASP A 27 -8.44 4.09 20.70
N SER A 28 -8.98 3.12 19.96
CA SER A 28 -8.80 1.70 20.24
C SER A 28 -7.39 1.23 19.89
N LYS A 29 -6.84 0.37 20.74
CA LYS A 29 -5.60 -0.40 20.51
C LYS A 29 -5.60 -1.28 19.24
N HIS A 30 -6.74 -1.39 18.56
CA HIS A 30 -6.93 -2.16 17.32
C HIS A 30 -6.96 -1.29 16.06
N PHE A 31 -7.15 0.03 16.20
CA PHE A 31 -7.35 0.92 15.06
C PHE A 31 -6.13 0.99 14.15
N GLN A 32 -4.96 1.36 14.69
CA GLN A 32 -3.71 1.42 13.93
C GLN A 32 -3.34 0.07 13.28
N PRO A 33 -3.31 -1.06 14.01
CA PRO A 33 -3.08 -2.39 13.40
C PRO A 33 -4.04 -2.71 12.24
N LEU A 34 -5.31 -2.34 12.37
CA LEU A 34 -6.31 -2.57 11.34
C LEU A 34 -6.07 -1.71 10.10
N MET A 35 -5.68 -0.44 10.27
CA MET A 35 -5.35 0.43 9.13
C MET A 35 -4.12 -0.09 8.37
N VAL A 36 -3.09 -0.55 9.09
CA VAL A 36 -1.93 -1.23 8.49
C VAL A 36 -2.37 -2.47 7.72
N ALA A 37 -3.28 -3.27 8.27
CA ALA A 37 -3.81 -4.45 7.59
C ALA A 37 -4.55 -4.12 6.29
N PHE A 38 -5.29 -3.01 6.21
CA PHE A 38 -5.91 -2.55 4.96
C PHE A 38 -4.88 -2.17 3.89
N LEU A 39 -3.70 -1.66 4.27
CA LEU A 39 -2.59 -1.46 3.34
C LEU A 39 -2.13 -2.80 2.77
N CYS A 40 -1.96 -3.79 3.66
CA CYS A 40 -1.53 -5.14 3.30
C CYS A 40 -2.48 -5.81 2.32
N PHE A 41 -3.78 -5.73 2.61
CA PHE A 41 -4.80 -6.32 1.75
C PHE A 41 -4.72 -5.75 0.34
N GLY A 42 -4.68 -4.43 0.19
CA GLY A 42 -4.70 -3.81 -1.14
C GLY A 42 -3.44 -4.16 -1.96
N PHE A 43 -2.24 -4.10 -1.37
CA PHE A 43 -1.05 -4.51 -2.13
C PHE A 43 -1.06 -6.01 -2.45
N ALA A 44 -1.52 -6.86 -1.51
CA ALA A 44 -1.58 -8.31 -1.71
C ALA A 44 -2.52 -8.72 -2.85
N THR A 45 -3.64 -8.00 -3.03
CA THR A 45 -4.53 -8.23 -4.16
C THR A 45 -3.87 -7.96 -5.50
N PHE A 46 -2.98 -6.97 -5.59
CA PHE A 46 -2.22 -6.71 -6.83
C PHE A 46 -1.14 -7.76 -7.04
N LEU A 47 -0.37 -8.06 -5.99
CA LEU A 47 0.77 -8.96 -6.05
C LEU A 47 0.35 -10.38 -6.41
N SER A 48 -0.75 -10.88 -5.85
CA SER A 48 -1.21 -12.24 -6.14
C SER A 48 -1.52 -12.44 -7.62
N VAL A 49 -2.33 -11.54 -8.21
CA VAL A 49 -2.68 -11.65 -9.64
C VAL A 49 -1.47 -11.38 -10.51
N TYR A 50 -0.70 -10.34 -10.20
CA TYR A 50 0.53 -10.02 -10.93
C TYR A 50 1.46 -11.23 -10.99
N MET A 51 1.86 -11.78 -9.84
CA MET A 51 2.83 -12.89 -9.75
C MET A 51 2.41 -14.13 -10.55
N LEU A 52 1.12 -14.43 -10.62
CA LEU A 52 0.63 -15.60 -11.36
C LEU A 52 0.46 -15.33 -12.86
N TYR A 53 -0.01 -14.15 -13.24
CA TYR A 53 -0.52 -13.91 -14.60
C TYR A 53 0.35 -13.03 -15.47
N TYR A 54 1.24 -12.17 -14.94
CA TYR A 54 1.93 -11.18 -15.78
C TYR A 54 2.69 -11.85 -16.93
N MET A 55 3.47 -12.90 -16.66
CA MET A 55 4.22 -13.60 -17.71
C MET A 55 3.29 -14.43 -18.60
N LYS A 56 2.30 -15.11 -17.99
CA LYS A 56 1.34 -15.96 -18.69
C LYS A 56 0.59 -15.17 -19.76
N VAL A 57 0.08 -13.98 -19.43
CA VAL A 57 -0.63 -13.11 -20.38
C VAL A 57 0.25 -12.72 -21.56
N PHE A 58 1.50 -12.34 -21.29
CA PHE A 58 2.41 -11.92 -22.36
C PHE A 58 2.78 -13.07 -23.31
N ILE A 59 2.87 -14.30 -22.81
CA ILE A 59 3.15 -15.50 -23.61
C ILE A 59 1.88 -15.98 -24.35
N ASP A 60 0.82 -16.24 -23.61
CA ASP A 60 -0.36 -16.95 -24.11
C ASP A 60 -1.32 -16.04 -24.90
N VAL A 61 -1.40 -14.76 -24.53
CA VAL A 61 -2.35 -13.80 -25.13
C VAL A 61 -1.64 -12.83 -26.07
N TYR A 62 -0.47 -12.30 -25.68
CA TYR A 62 0.23 -11.29 -26.49
C TYR A 62 1.33 -11.88 -27.38
N HIS A 63 1.60 -13.18 -27.25
CA HIS A 63 2.53 -13.93 -28.10
C HIS A 63 3.93 -13.29 -28.19
N ILE A 64 4.45 -12.81 -27.05
CA ILE A 64 5.80 -12.27 -26.97
C ILE A 64 6.84 -13.32 -27.38
N SER A 65 7.83 -12.90 -28.16
CA SER A 65 8.92 -13.81 -28.55
C SER A 65 9.84 -14.12 -27.36
N THR A 66 10.41 -15.32 -27.32
CA THR A 66 11.37 -15.74 -26.29
C THR A 66 12.61 -14.85 -26.24
N GLY A 67 13.05 -14.29 -27.37
CA GLY A 67 14.19 -13.36 -27.42
C GLY A 67 13.93 -12.10 -26.60
N TRP A 68 12.76 -11.50 -26.77
CA TRP A 68 12.34 -10.32 -26.00
C TRP A 68 12.16 -10.62 -24.51
N ILE A 69 11.58 -11.78 -24.14
CA ILE A 69 11.47 -12.17 -22.72
C ILE A 69 12.85 -12.15 -22.05
N LYS A 70 13.87 -12.77 -22.66
CA LYS A 70 15.22 -12.83 -22.11
C LYS A 70 15.84 -11.45 -21.92
N ILE A 71 15.72 -10.59 -22.94
CA ILE A 71 16.25 -9.22 -22.89
C ILE A 71 15.56 -8.42 -21.78
N VAL A 72 14.23 -8.46 -21.73
CA VAL A 72 13.44 -7.70 -20.75
C VAL A 72 13.72 -8.17 -19.34
N GLN A 73 13.80 -9.48 -19.10
CA GLN A 73 14.13 -10.03 -17.78
C GLN A 73 15.55 -9.68 -17.34
N ALA A 74 16.53 -9.69 -18.25
CA ALA A 74 17.89 -9.27 -17.93
C ALA A 74 17.96 -7.78 -17.54
N LEU A 75 17.28 -6.91 -18.30
CA LEU A 75 17.17 -5.49 -17.97
C LEU A 75 16.42 -5.27 -16.64
N PHE A 76 15.39 -6.06 -16.38
CA PHE A 76 14.63 -6.00 -15.14
C PHE A 76 15.48 -6.34 -13.92
N LEU A 77 16.36 -7.33 -13.99
CA LEU A 77 17.29 -7.64 -12.90
C LEU A 77 18.23 -6.49 -12.58
N VAL A 78 18.76 -5.82 -13.61
CA VAL A 78 19.60 -4.63 -13.44
C VAL A 78 18.80 -3.49 -12.81
N TRP A 79 17.58 -3.26 -13.29
CA TRP A 79 16.70 -2.24 -12.74
C TRP A 79 16.38 -2.50 -11.27
N ASN A 80 15.97 -3.72 -10.91
CA ASN A 80 15.61 -4.08 -9.54
C ASN A 80 16.79 -3.87 -8.57
N ALA A 81 18.01 -4.26 -8.98
CA ALA A 81 19.22 -4.04 -8.19
C ALA A 81 19.55 -2.55 -7.94
N VAL A 82 19.14 -1.66 -8.84
CA VAL A 82 19.29 -0.20 -8.69
C VAL A 82 18.11 0.40 -7.92
N ASN A 83 16.91 -0.04 -8.23
CA ASN A 83 15.64 0.47 -7.71
C ASN A 83 15.54 0.31 -6.20
N ASP A 84 15.91 -0.87 -5.67
CA ASP A 84 15.82 -1.17 -4.24
C ASP A 84 16.61 -0.21 -3.33
N PRO A 85 17.94 -0.02 -3.52
CA PRO A 85 18.69 0.95 -2.71
C PRO A 85 18.28 2.39 -3.00
N MET A 86 17.92 2.72 -4.25
CA MET A 86 17.51 4.06 -4.64
C MET A 86 16.24 4.49 -3.90
N MET A 87 15.19 3.66 -3.91
CA MET A 87 13.92 3.98 -3.26
C MET A 87 14.03 4.03 -1.74
N GLY A 88 14.84 3.16 -1.14
CA GLY A 88 15.15 3.23 0.29
C GLY A 88 15.81 4.56 0.66
N TYR A 89 16.87 4.93 -0.06
CA TYR A 89 17.59 6.20 0.19
C TYR A 89 16.69 7.43 -0.02
N LEU A 90 15.86 7.42 -1.07
CA LEU A 90 14.91 8.49 -1.36
C LEU A 90 13.94 8.72 -0.20
N GLN A 91 13.45 7.66 0.44
CA GLN A 91 12.52 7.76 1.58
C GLN A 91 13.19 8.25 2.87
N ASP A 92 14.49 8.03 3.04
CA ASP A 92 15.18 8.43 4.27
C ASP A 92 15.60 9.90 4.27
N ILE A 93 16.09 10.41 3.13
CA ILE A 93 16.64 11.78 3.06
C ILE A 93 15.78 12.77 2.26
N GLY A 94 14.80 12.28 1.51
CA GLY A 94 14.10 13.07 0.50
C GLY A 94 14.97 13.39 -0.72
N CYS A 95 14.36 13.86 -1.80
CA CYS A 95 15.09 14.19 -3.03
C CYS A 95 14.45 15.36 -3.78
N CYS A 96 15.27 16.27 -4.32
CA CYS A 96 14.81 17.39 -5.17
C CYS A 96 13.65 18.20 -4.56
N GLY A 97 13.65 18.43 -3.24
CA GLY A 97 12.58 19.15 -2.54
C GLY A 97 11.29 18.34 -2.32
N MET A 98 11.29 17.05 -2.68
CA MET A 98 10.16 16.14 -2.55
C MET A 98 10.05 15.58 -1.12
N THR A 99 9.68 16.42 -0.15
CA THR A 99 9.63 16.06 1.27
C THR A 99 8.50 15.09 1.62
N TRP A 100 7.48 14.95 0.77
CA TRP A 100 6.39 13.99 1.01
C TRP A 100 6.86 12.54 0.99
N ILE A 101 7.97 12.23 0.30
CA ILE A 101 8.48 10.86 0.20
C ILE A 101 9.07 10.37 1.53
N MET A 102 9.42 11.30 2.43
CA MET A 102 9.90 11.00 3.78
C MET A 102 8.76 10.62 4.73
N ASP A 103 7.53 11.02 4.40
CA ASP A 103 6.34 10.64 5.16
C ASP A 103 5.76 9.36 4.53
N ARG A 104 6.07 8.22 5.14
CA ARG A 104 5.70 6.89 4.64
C ARG A 104 4.19 6.72 4.45
N ARG A 105 3.38 7.40 5.27
CA ARG A 105 1.93 7.44 5.10
C ARG A 105 1.55 8.19 3.81
N LYS A 106 2.13 9.38 3.60
CA LYS A 106 1.90 10.14 2.35
C LYS A 106 2.38 9.39 1.12
N VAL A 107 3.50 8.65 1.24
CA VAL A 107 3.98 7.78 0.16
C VAL A 107 2.88 6.84 -0.28
N ILE A 108 2.36 6.01 0.63
CA ILE A 108 1.34 5.03 0.28
C ILE A 108 0.05 5.69 -0.22
N LEU A 109 -0.33 6.84 0.35
CA LEU A 109 -1.51 7.58 -0.07
C LEU A 109 -1.42 8.04 -1.53
N TYR A 110 -0.26 8.59 -1.94
CA TYR A 110 -0.07 9.10 -3.29
C TYR A 110 0.29 8.01 -4.29
N THR A 111 0.98 6.96 -3.86
CA THR A 111 1.39 5.87 -4.75
C THR A 111 0.28 4.86 -4.98
N ALA A 112 -0.70 4.69 -4.08
CA ALA A 112 -1.75 3.69 -4.25
C ALA A 112 -2.53 3.79 -5.59
N PRO A 113 -2.99 4.98 -6.04
CA PRO A 113 -3.63 5.11 -7.36
C PRO A 113 -2.66 4.83 -8.52
N VAL A 114 -1.41 5.28 -8.39
CA VAL A 114 -0.37 5.06 -9.40
C VAL A 114 0.00 3.57 -9.48
N PHE A 115 -0.04 2.87 -8.34
CA PHE A 115 0.24 1.45 -8.27
C PHE A 115 -0.84 0.65 -9.00
N ALA A 116 -2.12 0.98 -8.77
CA ALA A 116 -3.23 0.40 -9.52
C ALA A 116 -3.12 0.69 -11.02
N PHE A 117 -2.71 1.90 -11.41
CA PHE A 117 -2.45 2.22 -12.81
C PHE A 117 -1.33 1.34 -13.40
N SER A 118 -0.19 1.22 -12.71
CA SER A 118 0.93 0.38 -13.16
C SER A 118 0.56 -1.10 -13.27
N TYR A 119 -0.26 -1.60 -12.35
CA TYR A 119 -0.84 -2.94 -12.40
C TYR A 119 -1.71 -3.12 -13.65
N MET A 120 -2.54 -2.14 -14.00
CA MET A 120 -3.43 -2.24 -15.16
C MET A 120 -2.68 -2.24 -16.51
N ILE A 121 -1.46 -1.71 -16.57
CA ILE A 121 -0.65 -1.72 -17.81
C ILE A 121 -0.51 -3.13 -18.36
N PHE A 122 -0.28 -4.15 -17.51
CA PHE A 122 -0.06 -5.52 -17.96
C PHE A 122 -1.27 -6.16 -18.65
N TRP A 123 -2.48 -5.67 -18.37
CA TRP A 123 -3.71 -6.34 -18.78
C TRP A 123 -4.29 -5.78 -20.07
N PHE A 124 -3.74 -4.69 -20.62
CA PHE A 124 -4.16 -4.12 -21.90
C PHE A 124 -3.03 -4.17 -22.93
N PRO A 125 -3.20 -4.91 -24.05
CA PRO A 125 -2.14 -5.09 -25.03
C PRO A 125 -1.82 -3.78 -25.76
N TRP A 126 -0.54 -3.47 -25.91
CA TRP A 126 -0.09 -2.41 -26.82
C TRP A 126 0.06 -2.92 -28.26
N SER A 127 0.37 -4.20 -28.42
CA SER A 127 0.34 -4.91 -29.69
C SER A 127 0.25 -6.42 -29.45
N THR A 128 -0.42 -7.12 -30.36
CA THR A 128 -0.47 -8.60 -30.42
C THR A 128 0.24 -9.16 -31.65
N THR A 129 0.68 -8.29 -32.57
CA THR A 129 1.32 -8.68 -33.83
C THR A 129 2.79 -8.26 -33.88
N ASN A 130 3.15 -7.18 -33.19
CA ASN A 130 4.51 -6.65 -33.17
C ASN A 130 5.21 -7.02 -31.85
N THR A 131 6.08 -8.03 -31.92
CA THR A 131 6.81 -8.55 -30.76
C THR A 131 7.74 -7.54 -30.11
N VAL A 132 8.24 -6.54 -30.85
CA VAL A 132 9.05 -5.44 -30.30
C VAL A 132 8.20 -4.55 -29.40
N VAL A 133 7.01 -4.18 -29.86
CA VAL A 133 6.07 -3.36 -29.08
C VAL A 133 5.62 -4.12 -27.83
N THR A 134 5.34 -5.41 -27.93
CA THR A 134 5.02 -6.27 -26.79
C THR A 134 6.20 -6.40 -25.80
N GLY A 135 7.42 -6.46 -26.30
CA GLY A 135 8.63 -6.43 -25.46
C GLY A 135 8.81 -5.13 -24.70
N ILE A 136 8.63 -3.98 -25.38
CA ILE A 136 8.65 -2.66 -24.74
C ILE A 136 7.53 -2.52 -23.72
N HIS A 137 6.33 -3.02 -24.04
CA HIS A 137 5.19 -3.05 -23.14
C HIS A 137 5.51 -3.81 -21.84
N LEU A 138 6.10 -5.00 -21.94
CA LEU A 138 6.51 -5.76 -20.77
C LEU A 138 7.58 -5.01 -19.96
N LEU A 139 8.58 -4.43 -20.64
CA LEU A 139 9.67 -3.70 -19.99
C LEU A 139 9.16 -2.51 -19.18
N VAL A 140 8.33 -1.66 -19.80
CA VAL A 140 7.75 -0.49 -19.13
C VAL A 140 6.84 -0.91 -17.98
N GLY A 141 6.03 -1.95 -18.18
CA GLY A 141 5.20 -2.53 -17.13
C GLY A 141 6.03 -2.96 -15.92
N LEU A 142 7.07 -3.76 -16.15
CA LEU A 142 7.96 -4.24 -15.08
C LEU A 142 8.67 -3.10 -14.36
N PHE A 143 9.26 -2.15 -15.09
CA PHE A 143 9.99 -1.04 -14.49
C PHE A 143 9.06 -0.19 -13.64
N LEU A 144 7.90 0.20 -14.17
CA LEU A 144 6.96 1.06 -13.44
C LEU A 144 6.38 0.34 -12.22
N PHE A 145 5.93 -0.90 -12.38
CA PHE A 145 5.33 -1.67 -11.29
C PHE A 145 6.34 -1.96 -10.18
N ASP A 146 7.56 -2.36 -10.52
CA ASP A 146 8.63 -2.64 -9.55
C ASP A 146 9.08 -1.39 -8.80
N THR A 147 9.23 -0.26 -9.50
CA THR A 147 9.53 1.04 -8.88
C THR A 147 8.52 1.39 -7.80
N ILE A 148 7.23 1.28 -8.12
CA ILE A 148 6.15 1.62 -7.20
C ILE A 148 6.03 0.56 -6.10
N LEU A 149 6.21 -0.73 -6.42
CA LEU A 149 6.20 -1.83 -5.47
C LEU A 149 7.29 -1.64 -4.40
N THR A 150 8.53 -1.40 -4.81
CA THR A 150 9.65 -1.15 -3.89
C THR A 150 9.35 0.06 -3.00
N LEU A 151 8.83 1.14 -3.57
CA LEU A 151 8.48 2.35 -2.82
C LEU A 151 7.37 2.08 -1.78
N VAL A 152 6.32 1.33 -2.14
CA VAL A 152 5.22 0.95 -1.24
C VAL A 152 5.71 -0.01 -0.15
N LEU A 153 6.49 -1.02 -0.51
CA LEU A 153 6.97 -2.04 0.43
C LEU A 153 7.92 -1.45 1.47
N SER A 154 8.84 -0.58 1.03
CA SER A 154 9.74 0.14 1.93
C SER A 154 8.97 1.06 2.89
N ALA A 155 7.98 1.81 2.39
CA ALA A 155 7.13 2.65 3.24
C ALA A 155 6.35 1.81 4.26
N TYR A 156 5.81 0.66 3.85
CA TYR A 156 5.12 -0.27 4.72
C TYR A 156 6.01 -0.81 5.84
N CYS A 157 7.22 -1.28 5.51
CA CYS A 157 8.18 -1.76 6.50
C CYS A 157 8.50 -0.67 7.52
N GLY A 158 8.67 0.58 7.08
CA GLY A 158 8.88 1.69 7.98
C GLY A 158 7.65 2.02 8.86
N ILE A 159 6.43 1.95 8.32
CA ILE A 159 5.19 2.12 9.11
C ILE A 159 5.07 1.06 10.20
N LEU A 160 5.46 -0.19 9.95
CA LEU A 160 5.45 -1.23 10.99
C LEU A 160 6.39 -0.91 12.16
N VAL A 161 7.51 -0.26 11.88
CA VAL A 161 8.47 0.17 12.90
C VAL A 161 7.93 1.39 13.66
N GLU A 162 7.38 2.37 12.95
CA GLU A 162 6.85 3.61 13.51
C GLU A 162 5.55 3.40 14.31
N ALA A 163 4.54 2.79 13.70
CA ALA A 163 3.21 2.65 14.28
C ALA A 163 3.14 1.62 15.42
N CYS A 164 4.17 0.80 15.59
CA CYS A 164 4.17 -0.30 16.54
C CYS A 164 5.39 -0.21 17.49
N SER A 165 5.44 0.89 18.24
CA SER A 165 6.46 1.20 19.26
C SER A 165 6.45 0.23 20.44
N LYS A 166 5.25 -0.18 20.90
CA LYS A 166 5.08 -1.18 21.97
C LYS A 166 5.11 -2.59 21.40
N HIS A 167 5.81 -3.51 22.09
CA HIS A 167 5.93 -4.91 21.67
C HIS A 167 4.55 -5.58 21.42
N SER A 168 3.60 -5.40 22.34
CA SER A 168 2.25 -5.98 22.21
C SER A 168 1.43 -5.40 21.06
N GLN A 169 1.73 -4.17 20.64
CA GLN A 169 1.12 -3.52 19.48
C GLN A 169 1.74 -4.05 18.19
N ARG A 170 3.07 -4.22 18.16
CA ARG A 170 3.79 -4.81 17.01
C ARG A 170 3.31 -6.20 16.67
N VAL A 171 3.15 -7.05 17.68
CA VAL A 171 2.59 -8.40 17.47
C VAL A 171 1.21 -8.32 16.83
N ARG A 172 0.35 -7.39 17.25
CA ARG A 172 -1.00 -7.23 16.65
C ARG A 172 -0.96 -6.68 15.24
N CYS A 173 -0.12 -5.68 14.98
CA CYS A 173 0.10 -5.14 13.64
C CYS A 173 0.45 -6.27 12.67
N VAL A 174 1.44 -7.10 13.04
CA VAL A 174 1.89 -8.22 12.21
C VAL A 174 0.80 -9.26 12.04
N VAL A 175 0.12 -9.70 13.11
CA VAL A 175 -0.95 -10.70 13.00
C VAL A 175 -2.09 -10.22 12.08
N TYR A 176 -2.53 -8.97 12.20
CA TYR A 176 -3.58 -8.44 11.33
C TYR A 176 -3.10 -8.29 9.88
N ALA A 177 -1.87 -7.82 9.68
CA ALA A 177 -1.24 -7.73 8.37
C ALA A 177 -1.18 -9.09 7.67
N GLU A 178 -0.73 -10.14 8.34
CA GLU A 178 -0.65 -11.50 7.78
C GLU A 178 -2.03 -12.06 7.42
N LEU A 179 -3.04 -11.86 8.27
CA LEU A 179 -4.41 -12.27 7.94
C LEU A 179 -4.93 -11.57 6.68
N PHE A 180 -4.67 -10.25 6.56
CA PHE A 180 -5.12 -9.46 5.41
C PHE A 180 -4.30 -9.75 4.15
N LEU A 181 -3.02 -10.13 4.27
CA LEU A 181 -2.20 -10.65 3.19
C LEU A 181 -2.79 -11.93 2.62
N ILE A 182 -3.17 -12.89 3.48
CA ILE A 182 -3.81 -14.14 3.07
C ILE A 182 -5.14 -13.85 2.36
N LEU A 183 -5.97 -12.97 2.94
CA LEU A 183 -7.26 -12.60 2.34
C LEU A 183 -7.08 -11.91 0.98
N GLY A 184 -6.17 -10.95 0.89
CA GLY A 184 -5.88 -10.23 -0.36
C GLY A 184 -5.29 -11.15 -1.42
N GLY A 185 -4.38 -12.05 -1.03
CA GLY A 185 -3.80 -13.04 -1.92
C GLY A 185 -4.81 -14.08 -2.43
N SER A 186 -5.85 -14.37 -1.63
CA SER A 186 -6.91 -15.31 -1.99
C SER A 186 -7.88 -14.74 -3.04
N ILE A 187 -7.82 -13.45 -3.37
CA ILE A 187 -8.68 -12.83 -4.41
C ILE A 187 -8.47 -13.45 -5.79
N ILE A 188 -7.34 -14.12 -6.00
CA ILE A 188 -7.02 -14.80 -7.25
C ILE A 188 -7.97 -15.97 -7.55
N PHE A 189 -8.47 -16.67 -6.53
CA PHE A 189 -9.39 -17.79 -6.71
C PHE A 189 -10.72 -17.37 -7.36
N PRO A 190 -11.48 -16.39 -6.82
CA PRO A 190 -12.69 -15.92 -7.49
C PRO A 190 -12.40 -15.29 -8.86
N LEU A 191 -11.26 -14.63 -9.05
CA LEU A 191 -10.84 -14.13 -10.37
C LEU A 191 -10.69 -15.28 -11.39
N ASN A 192 -10.06 -16.38 -11.00
CA ASN A 192 -9.85 -17.55 -11.86
C ASN A 192 -11.18 -18.21 -12.23
N VAL A 193 -12.10 -18.35 -11.28
CA VAL A 193 -13.45 -18.88 -11.55
C VAL A 193 -14.22 -17.96 -12.50
N PHE A 194 -14.16 -16.64 -12.27
CA PHE A 194 -14.88 -15.66 -13.09
C PHE A 194 -14.35 -15.57 -14.54
N SER A 195 -13.03 -15.64 -14.70
CA SER A 195 -12.35 -15.49 -15.99
C SER A 195 -12.13 -16.79 -16.75
N ASP A 196 -12.50 -17.94 -16.17
CA ASP A 196 -12.13 -19.28 -16.65
C ASP A 196 -10.61 -19.38 -16.88
N GLU A 197 -9.85 -19.13 -15.81
CA GLU A 197 -8.38 -19.16 -15.78
C GLU A 197 -7.70 -18.26 -16.83
N ALA A 198 -8.29 -17.08 -17.06
CA ALA A 198 -7.92 -16.12 -18.09
C ALA A 198 -8.14 -16.56 -19.55
N LYS A 199 -8.87 -17.66 -19.81
CA LYS A 199 -9.29 -18.03 -21.18
C LYS A 199 -10.24 -16.98 -21.77
N ASN A 200 -11.16 -16.44 -20.96
CA ASN A 200 -11.95 -15.29 -21.34
C ASN A 200 -11.24 -14.00 -20.89
N PHE A 201 -10.35 -13.51 -21.75
CA PHE A 201 -9.50 -12.37 -21.41
C PHE A 201 -10.27 -11.08 -21.11
N GLY A 202 -11.43 -10.86 -21.76
CA GLY A 202 -12.29 -9.71 -21.44
C GLY A 202 -12.82 -9.74 -20.01
N ARG A 203 -13.27 -10.92 -19.53
CA ARG A 203 -13.68 -11.10 -18.13
C ARG A 203 -12.50 -10.96 -17.18
N PHE A 204 -11.33 -11.48 -17.55
CA PHE A 204 -10.10 -11.30 -16.78
C PHE A 204 -9.74 -9.82 -16.60
N GLN A 205 -9.80 -9.02 -17.66
CA GLN A 205 -9.53 -7.58 -17.61
C GLN A 205 -10.50 -6.83 -16.70
N VAL A 206 -11.80 -7.13 -16.79
CA VAL A 206 -12.81 -6.54 -15.90
C VAL A 206 -12.55 -6.92 -14.44
N GLY A 207 -12.26 -8.19 -14.17
CA GLY A 207 -11.90 -8.65 -12.82
C GLY A 207 -10.66 -7.94 -12.28
N CYS A 208 -9.62 -7.78 -13.11
CA CYS A 208 -8.42 -7.04 -12.76
C CYS A 208 -8.72 -5.55 -12.49
N ALA A 209 -9.59 -4.92 -13.27
CA ALA A 209 -9.99 -3.52 -13.05
C ALA A 209 -10.74 -3.35 -11.71
N VAL A 210 -11.63 -4.29 -11.37
CA VAL A 210 -12.32 -4.29 -10.06
C VAL A 210 -11.31 -4.46 -8.92
N ILE A 211 -10.36 -5.38 -9.05
CA ILE A 211 -9.27 -5.58 -8.08
C ILE A 211 -8.43 -4.31 -7.96
N ALA A 212 -8.07 -3.66 -9.07
CA ALA A 212 -7.32 -2.40 -9.11
C ALA A 212 -7.99 -1.32 -8.25
N VAL A 213 -9.31 -1.14 -8.42
CA VAL A 213 -10.09 -0.17 -7.64
C VAL A 213 -10.16 -0.56 -6.16
N ILE A 214 -10.48 -1.82 -5.84
CA ILE A 214 -10.59 -2.30 -4.46
C ILE A 214 -9.25 -2.14 -3.72
N GLY A 215 -8.16 -2.59 -4.33
CA GLY A 215 -6.83 -2.49 -3.74
C GLY A 215 -6.40 -1.05 -3.52
N ALA A 216 -6.64 -0.17 -4.50
CA ALA A 216 -6.31 1.25 -4.39
C ALA A 216 -7.10 1.94 -3.29
N LEU A 217 -8.41 1.67 -3.20
CA LEU A 217 -9.27 2.22 -2.15
C LEU A 217 -8.87 1.71 -0.76
N SER A 218 -8.52 0.42 -0.64
CA SER A 218 -8.04 -0.17 0.61
C SER A 218 -6.75 0.47 1.09
N MET A 219 -5.75 0.62 0.20
CA MET A 219 -4.49 1.27 0.53
C MET A 219 -4.66 2.76 0.83
N THR A 220 -5.42 3.48 0.01
CA THR A 220 -5.68 4.92 0.20
C THR A 220 -6.43 5.15 1.50
N GLY A 221 -7.46 4.35 1.80
CA GLY A 221 -8.21 4.41 3.04
C GLY A 221 -7.35 4.13 4.27
N GLY A 222 -6.61 3.01 4.26
CA GLY A 222 -5.70 2.66 5.35
C GLY A 222 -4.66 3.75 5.61
N ALA A 223 -4.05 4.30 4.56
CA ALA A 223 -3.08 5.38 4.66
C ALA A 223 -3.73 6.67 5.17
N TYR A 224 -4.90 7.05 4.66
CA TYR A 224 -5.59 8.27 5.06
C TYR A 224 -5.91 8.29 6.57
N PHE A 225 -6.32 7.16 7.12
CA PHE A 225 -6.72 7.06 8.53
C PHE A 225 -5.57 6.84 9.51
N LEU A 226 -4.38 6.42 9.05
CA LEU A 226 -3.20 6.31 9.90
C LEU A 226 -2.82 7.67 10.53
N PRO A 227 -2.45 7.70 11.83
CA PRO A 227 -1.97 8.92 12.49
C PRO A 227 -0.68 9.45 11.84
N SER A 228 -0.51 10.77 11.85
CA SER A 228 0.73 11.42 11.38
C SER A 228 1.75 11.50 12.50
N ARG A 229 3.02 11.22 12.19
CA ARG A 229 4.15 11.29 13.14
C ARG A 229 4.28 12.65 13.83
N HIS A 230 4.08 13.75 13.11
CA HIS A 230 4.20 15.11 13.67
C HIS A 230 3.20 15.35 14.81
N THR A 231 2.02 14.72 14.73
CA THR A 231 0.98 14.85 15.76
C THR A 231 1.36 14.08 17.03
N GLU A 232 2.11 12.98 16.94
CA GLU A 232 2.58 12.24 18.12
C GLU A 232 3.71 12.98 18.84
N GLU A 233 4.68 13.54 18.09
CA GLU A 233 5.78 14.34 18.64
C GLU A 233 5.26 15.64 19.32
N GLU A 234 4.29 16.35 18.72
CA GLU A 234 3.66 17.51 19.36
C GLU A 234 2.88 17.13 20.63
N ILE A 235 2.17 16.00 20.64
CA ILE A 235 1.43 15.53 21.82
C ILE A 235 2.38 15.12 22.96
N GLU A 236 3.52 14.51 22.65
CA GLU A 236 4.54 14.19 23.67
C GLU A 236 5.18 15.45 24.22
N MET A 237 5.52 16.43 23.38
CA MET A 237 6.07 17.73 23.80
C MET A 237 5.10 18.54 24.68
N ILE A 238 3.78 18.41 24.47
CA ILE A 238 2.75 19.09 25.29
C ILE A 238 2.53 18.39 26.64
N LYS A 239 2.93 17.12 26.78
CA LYS A 239 2.76 16.32 28.01
C LYS A 239 3.95 16.39 28.97
N VAL A 240 5.04 17.03 28.56
CA VAL A 240 6.24 17.32 29.37
C VAL A 240 6.14 18.71 29.95
#